data_AF-A0A377E0U4-F1
#
_entry.id   AF-A0A377E0U4-F1
#
_cell.length_a   1.000
_cell.length_b   1.000
_cell.length_c   1.000
_cell.angle_alpha   90.00
_cell.angle_beta   90.00
_cell.angle_gamma   90.00
#
_symmetry.space_group_name_H-M   'P 1'
#
loop_
_entity.id
_entity.type
_entity.pdbx_description
1 polymer ?
#
loop_
_entity_poly.entity_id
_entity_poly.type
_entity_poly.pdbx_seq_one_letter_code
_entity_poly.pdbx_strand_id
1 'polypeptide(L)'
;MQLPQPNLGVRTNALIDTPFLMKTAETIRFGTGIPQIFNDEVVVPAFLNRGVSLEDARDYSVVGCVELSIPGRTYGLHDIAMFNLLKVMEICLHENEGNAALTYEGLLEQIRAKISHYITLMVEGSNICDIGHRDWAPVPLLSSFISDCLEKGRDITDGGARYNFSGVQGIGIANLSDSLHALKGMVFEQQRLSFDELLSVLKANFATPEGEKVRARLINRFEKYGNDIDEVDNISAETVAPLLQRSGKIPEPARRLLHAGIVYRFCSRPVGIGGWRDARRSFCRRTAGRRRLVTHAGPGRTRANSGTEVSQ
;
A
#
# COMPACT_ATOMS: atom_id res chain seq x y z
N MET A 1 -12.87 10.36 -24.77
CA MET A 1 -13.85 10.73 -23.70
C MET A 1 -13.09 10.83 -22.38
N GLN A 2 -13.36 11.83 -21.55
CA GLN A 2 -12.72 12.03 -20.24
C GLN A 2 -13.65 11.57 -19.11
N LEU A 3 -14.09 10.32 -19.18
CA LEU A 3 -14.95 9.73 -18.17
C LEU A 3 -14.10 8.90 -17.18
N PRO A 4 -14.51 8.80 -15.91
CA PRO A 4 -13.79 7.98 -14.92
C PRO A 4 -13.77 6.47 -15.24
N GLN A 5 -14.63 6.02 -16.16
CA GLN A 5 -14.75 4.62 -16.57
C GLN A 5 -14.66 4.51 -18.10
N PRO A 6 -13.98 3.48 -18.64
CA PRO A 6 -13.28 2.42 -17.91
C PRO A 6 -11.99 2.90 -17.22
N ASN A 7 -11.57 2.20 -16.17
CA ASN A 7 -10.25 2.45 -15.57
C ASN A 7 -9.15 1.93 -16.51
N LEU A 8 -8.58 2.82 -17.31
CA LEU A 8 -7.63 2.47 -18.36
C LEU A 8 -6.25 2.17 -17.76
N GLY A 9 -5.68 1.02 -18.11
CA GLY A 9 -4.31 0.64 -17.78
C GLY A 9 -3.50 0.32 -19.04
N VAL A 10 -2.21 0.65 -19.01
CA VAL A 10 -1.24 0.33 -20.06
C VAL A 10 -0.13 -0.51 -19.44
N ARG A 11 0.12 -1.67 -20.07
CA ARG A 11 1.28 -2.52 -19.79
C ARG A 11 2.48 -1.99 -20.56
N THR A 12 3.60 -1.89 -19.89
CA THR A 12 4.86 -1.39 -20.42
C THR A 12 5.95 -2.42 -20.25
N ASN A 13 6.81 -2.50 -21.25
CA ASN A 13 8.02 -3.30 -21.27
C ASN A 13 9.09 -2.60 -22.11
N ALA A 14 10.32 -3.10 -22.07
CA ALA A 14 11.47 -2.58 -22.80
C ALA A 14 11.31 -2.62 -24.33
N LEU A 15 10.37 -3.42 -24.84
CA LEU A 15 10.10 -3.61 -26.28
C LEU A 15 8.88 -2.81 -26.76
N ILE A 16 8.28 -1.99 -25.91
CA ILE A 16 7.07 -1.23 -26.26
C ILE A 16 7.35 -0.26 -27.42
N ASP A 17 6.39 -0.18 -28.35
CA ASP A 17 6.45 0.78 -29.44
C ASP A 17 6.51 2.22 -28.90
N THR A 18 7.54 2.97 -29.32
CA THR A 18 7.79 4.33 -28.82
C THR A 18 6.65 5.30 -29.15
N PRO A 19 6.09 5.34 -30.39
CA PRO A 19 4.88 6.10 -30.68
C PRO A 19 3.72 5.81 -29.72
N PHE A 20 3.45 4.54 -29.40
CA PHE A 20 2.41 4.17 -28.45
C PHE A 20 2.72 4.64 -27.01
N LEU A 21 3.98 4.52 -26.57
CA LEU A 21 4.42 5.05 -25.26
C LEU A 21 4.27 6.57 -25.18
N MET A 22 4.62 7.29 -26.25
CA MET A 22 4.42 8.74 -26.33
C MET A 22 2.93 9.11 -26.29
N LYS A 23 2.06 8.34 -26.95
CA LYS A 23 0.61 8.55 -26.88
C LYS A 23 0.05 8.31 -25.48
N THR A 24 0.60 7.34 -24.78
CA THR A 24 0.28 7.06 -23.37
C THR A 24 0.62 8.28 -22.50
N ALA A 25 1.82 8.85 -22.65
CA ALA A 25 2.24 10.05 -21.94
C ALA A 25 1.39 11.29 -22.28
N GLU A 26 1.03 11.50 -23.55
CA GLU A 26 0.09 12.54 -23.97
C GLU A 26 -1.27 12.41 -23.26
N THR A 27 -1.73 11.17 -23.09
CA THR A 27 -3.02 10.90 -22.43
C THR A 27 -2.95 11.24 -20.94
N ILE A 28 -1.86 10.85 -20.25
CA ILE A 28 -1.63 11.21 -18.85
C ILE A 28 -1.59 12.73 -18.67
N ARG A 29 -1.01 13.47 -19.63
CA ARG A 29 -0.90 14.94 -19.58
C ARG A 29 -2.25 15.65 -19.48
N PHE A 30 -3.35 15.03 -19.91
CA PHE A 30 -4.70 15.60 -19.73
C PHE A 30 -5.12 15.71 -18.26
N GLY A 31 -4.42 15.04 -17.33
CA GLY A 31 -4.64 15.20 -15.90
C GLY A 31 -5.87 14.47 -15.35
N THR A 32 -6.41 13.51 -16.12
CA THR A 32 -7.52 12.64 -15.71
C THR A 32 -7.08 11.54 -14.72
N GLY A 33 -5.77 11.29 -14.62
CA GLY A 33 -5.20 10.22 -13.78
C GLY A 33 -5.13 8.85 -14.45
N ILE A 34 -5.54 8.74 -15.72
CA ILE A 34 -5.45 7.54 -16.56
C ILE A 34 -4.63 7.83 -17.83
N PRO A 35 -4.00 6.84 -18.46
CA PRO A 35 -3.88 5.45 -18.02
C PRO A 35 -2.95 5.23 -16.83
N GLN A 36 -3.21 4.17 -16.09
CA GLN A 36 -2.27 3.59 -15.13
C GLN A 36 -1.16 2.83 -15.87
N ILE A 37 0.04 2.74 -15.29
CA ILE A 37 1.20 2.09 -15.92
C ILE A 37 1.61 0.85 -15.13
N PHE A 38 1.77 -0.27 -15.83
CA PHE A 38 2.14 -1.57 -15.25
C PHE A 38 3.41 -2.10 -15.93
N ASN A 39 4.34 -2.63 -15.14
CA ASN A 39 5.65 -3.05 -15.61
C ASN A 39 5.71 -4.57 -15.79
N ASP A 40 5.78 -5.05 -17.03
CA ASP A 40 5.81 -6.49 -17.34
C ASP A 40 7.09 -7.17 -16.80
N GLU A 41 8.23 -6.48 -16.76
CA GLU A 41 9.50 -7.01 -16.23
C GLU A 41 9.46 -7.32 -14.74
N VAL A 42 8.51 -6.73 -14.01
CA VAL A 42 8.26 -7.04 -12.59
C VAL A 42 7.10 -8.01 -12.44
N VAL A 43 6.00 -7.77 -13.18
CA VAL A 43 4.76 -8.54 -13.02
C VAL A 43 4.90 -9.97 -13.52
N VAL A 44 5.49 -10.19 -14.70
CA VAL A 44 5.60 -11.54 -15.27
C VAL A 44 6.44 -12.45 -14.36
N PRO A 45 7.64 -12.05 -13.90
CA PRO A 45 8.39 -12.86 -12.92
C PRO A 45 7.64 -13.07 -11.60
N ALA A 46 6.85 -12.10 -11.13
CA ALA A 46 6.06 -12.23 -9.91
C ALA A 46 4.97 -13.30 -10.02
N PHE A 47 4.37 -13.49 -11.21
CA PHE A 47 3.42 -14.58 -11.50
C PHE A 47 4.13 -15.94 -11.59
N LEU A 48 5.27 -16.01 -12.27
CA LEU A 48 6.07 -17.23 -12.35
C LEU A 48 6.46 -17.76 -10.96
N ASN A 49 6.89 -16.85 -10.07
CA ASN A 49 7.23 -17.19 -8.69
C ASN A 49 6.03 -17.75 -7.88
N ARG A 50 4.81 -17.61 -8.40
CA ARG A 50 3.56 -18.11 -7.80
C ARG A 50 3.00 -19.33 -8.52
N GLY A 51 3.78 -19.94 -9.40
CA GLY A 51 3.40 -21.16 -10.12
C GLY A 51 2.48 -20.93 -11.32
N VAL A 52 2.31 -19.68 -11.79
CA VAL A 52 1.60 -19.39 -13.04
C VAL A 52 2.52 -19.71 -14.22
N SER A 53 1.96 -20.31 -15.28
CA SER A 53 2.71 -20.60 -16.50
C SER A 53 3.22 -19.33 -17.17
N LEU A 54 4.31 -19.40 -17.93
CA LEU A 54 4.83 -18.22 -18.65
C LEU A 54 3.84 -17.69 -19.70
N GLU A 55 3.10 -18.59 -20.34
CA GLU A 55 2.08 -18.24 -21.31
C GLU A 55 0.96 -17.42 -20.65
N ASP A 56 0.40 -17.93 -19.56
CA ASP A 56 -0.65 -17.24 -18.81
C ASP A 56 -0.14 -15.94 -18.19
N ALA A 57 1.07 -15.95 -17.62
CA ALA A 57 1.67 -14.77 -17.01
C ALA A 57 1.88 -13.62 -18.00
N ARG A 58 2.18 -13.91 -19.28
CA ARG A 58 2.29 -12.88 -20.34
C ARG A 58 0.95 -12.30 -20.76
N ASP A 59 -0.14 -13.02 -20.52
CA ASP A 59 -1.52 -12.63 -20.82
C ASP A 59 -2.22 -11.94 -19.63
N TYR A 60 -1.46 -11.52 -18.61
CA TYR A 60 -2.05 -10.88 -17.44
C TYR A 60 -2.80 -9.58 -17.77
N SER A 61 -3.78 -9.27 -16.93
CA SER A 61 -4.52 -8.01 -16.93
C SER A 61 -4.66 -7.46 -15.53
N VAL A 62 -5.16 -6.22 -15.45
CA VAL A 62 -5.37 -5.50 -14.20
C VAL A 62 -6.84 -5.57 -13.85
N VAL A 63 -7.13 -5.85 -12.58
CA VAL A 63 -8.48 -5.89 -12.01
C VAL A 63 -8.60 -4.78 -10.99
N GLY A 64 -9.64 -3.96 -11.11
CA GLY A 64 -9.91 -2.91 -10.15
C GLY A 64 -8.90 -1.76 -10.23
N CYS A 65 -8.03 -1.66 -9.23
CA CYS A 65 -7.09 -0.56 -9.05
C CYS A 65 -5.71 -0.91 -9.61
N VAL A 66 -5.00 -1.85 -9.00
CA VAL A 66 -3.64 -2.27 -9.40
C VAL A 66 -3.43 -3.77 -9.23
N GLU A 67 -4.49 -4.49 -8.91
CA GLU A 67 -4.45 -5.92 -8.66
C GLU A 67 -4.32 -6.67 -9.98
N LEU A 68 -3.54 -7.75 -9.96
CA LEU A 68 -3.11 -8.44 -11.17
C LEU A 68 -3.82 -9.78 -11.24
N SER A 69 -4.34 -10.12 -12.42
CA SER A 69 -5.10 -11.36 -12.62
C SER A 69 -4.82 -11.93 -13.99
N ILE A 70 -5.02 -13.24 -14.15
CA ILE A 70 -5.04 -13.86 -15.48
C ILE A 70 -6.50 -13.92 -15.96
N PRO A 71 -6.86 -13.20 -17.03
CA PRO A 71 -8.22 -13.20 -17.58
C PRO A 71 -8.72 -14.62 -17.83
N GLY A 72 -9.98 -14.88 -17.45
CA GLY A 72 -10.64 -16.17 -17.72
C GLY A 72 -10.06 -17.38 -16.98
N ARG A 73 -9.05 -17.22 -16.12
CA ARG A 73 -8.33 -18.35 -15.50
C ARG A 73 -8.13 -18.22 -13.99
N THR A 74 -8.35 -17.03 -13.43
CA THR A 74 -8.04 -16.73 -12.02
C THR A 74 -9.28 -16.39 -11.22
N TYR A 75 -9.38 -16.95 -10.01
CA TYR A 75 -10.22 -16.41 -8.94
C TYR A 75 -9.33 -15.75 -7.89
N GLY A 76 -9.27 -14.41 -7.89
CA GLY A 76 -8.18 -13.70 -7.22
C GLY A 76 -8.50 -13.03 -5.88
N LEU A 77 -9.76 -13.04 -5.42
CA LEU A 77 -10.24 -12.35 -4.20
C LEU A 77 -9.37 -11.14 -3.82
N HIS A 78 -9.21 -10.23 -4.79
CA HIS A 78 -8.06 -9.31 -4.86
C HIS A 78 -8.02 -8.24 -3.76
N ASP A 79 -9.15 -8.02 -3.08
CA ASP A 79 -9.33 -7.07 -1.97
C ASP A 79 -10.15 -7.74 -0.85
N ILE A 80 -9.66 -8.86 -0.30
CA ILE A 80 -10.39 -9.63 0.74
C ILE A 80 -10.33 -8.96 2.10
N ALA A 81 -9.23 -8.26 2.39
CA ALA A 81 -9.03 -7.56 3.65
C ALA A 81 -8.06 -6.40 3.53
N MET A 82 -8.25 -5.40 4.39
CA MET A 82 -7.37 -4.24 4.52
C MET A 82 -6.70 -4.26 5.89
N PHE A 83 -5.37 -4.24 5.90
CA PHE A 83 -4.56 -4.34 7.10
C PHE A 83 -3.93 -3.00 7.47
N ASN A 84 -4.31 -2.42 8.62
CA ASN A 84 -3.80 -1.14 9.08
C ASN A 84 -2.53 -1.31 9.93
N LEU A 85 -1.37 -1.06 9.33
CA LEU A 85 -0.07 -1.17 9.99
C LEU A 85 0.10 -0.18 11.15
N LEU A 86 -0.43 1.05 11.01
CA LEU A 86 -0.33 2.08 12.05
C LEU A 86 -1.13 1.72 13.29
N LYS A 87 -2.25 0.99 13.14
CA LYS A 87 -3.03 0.56 14.30
C LYS A 87 -2.24 -0.44 15.14
N VAL A 88 -1.48 -1.31 14.50
CA VAL A 88 -0.58 -2.25 15.20
C VAL A 88 0.53 -1.51 15.92
N MET A 89 1.14 -0.51 15.27
CA MET A 89 2.13 0.37 15.92
C MET A 89 1.53 1.06 17.14
N GLU A 90 0.34 1.67 17.02
CA GLU A 90 -0.34 2.35 18.12
C GLU A 90 -0.58 1.42 19.32
N ILE A 91 -1.03 0.18 19.09
CA ILE A 91 -1.20 -0.82 20.16
C ILE A 91 0.14 -1.08 20.87
N CYS A 92 1.23 -1.26 20.12
CA CYS A 92 2.56 -1.45 20.71
C CYS A 92 3.02 -0.24 21.51
N LEU A 93 2.70 0.98 21.06
CA LEU A 93 3.07 2.19 21.79
C LEU A 93 2.34 2.26 23.14
N HIS A 94 1.04 1.98 23.17
CA HIS A 94 0.26 1.99 24.42
C HIS A 94 0.68 0.91 25.41
N GLU A 95 1.04 -0.28 24.92
CA GLU A 95 1.50 -1.38 25.79
C GLU A 95 2.86 -1.11 26.45
N ASN A 96 3.63 -0.13 25.95
CA ASN A 96 4.92 0.25 26.52
C ASN A 96 4.88 1.56 27.32
N GLU A 97 3.69 2.09 27.60
CA GLU A 97 3.56 3.24 28.50
C GLU A 97 4.11 2.92 29.89
N GLY A 98 5.02 3.75 30.38
CA GLY A 98 5.72 3.54 31.66
C GLY A 98 6.86 2.51 31.59
N ASN A 99 7.19 1.96 30.41
CA ASN A 99 8.30 1.01 30.26
C ASN A 99 9.65 1.73 30.17
N ALA A 100 10.29 1.95 31.32
CA ALA A 100 11.60 2.59 31.40
C ALA A 100 12.75 1.80 30.75
N ALA A 101 12.57 0.49 30.50
CA ALA A 101 13.58 -0.38 29.89
C ALA A 101 13.40 -0.55 28.37
N LEU A 102 12.47 0.20 27.76
CA LEU A 102 12.17 0.11 26.33
C LEU A 102 13.40 0.48 25.49
N THR A 103 13.70 -0.35 24.49
CA THR A 103 14.66 -0.04 23.42
C THR A 103 13.93 0.07 22.08
N TYR A 104 14.54 0.77 21.13
CA TYR A 104 13.98 0.90 19.79
C TYR A 104 13.84 -0.46 19.10
N GLU A 105 14.87 -1.30 19.23
CA GLU A 105 14.92 -2.65 18.66
C GLU A 105 13.83 -3.54 19.29
N GLY A 106 13.63 -3.45 20.61
CA GLY A 106 12.58 -4.18 21.31
C GLY A 106 11.18 -3.77 20.86
N LEU A 107 10.94 -2.47 20.68
CA LEU A 107 9.68 -1.96 20.16
C LEU A 107 9.43 -2.44 18.72
N LEU A 108 10.46 -2.40 17.86
CA LEU A 108 10.35 -2.83 16.47
C LEU A 108 10.02 -4.32 16.35
N GLU A 109 10.67 -5.17 17.15
CA GLU A 109 10.40 -6.60 17.20
C GLU A 109 8.99 -6.89 17.74
N GLN A 110 8.52 -6.16 18.75
CA GLN A 110 7.13 -6.28 19.22
C GLN A 110 6.13 -5.90 18.12
N ILE A 111 6.38 -4.82 17.37
CA ILE A 111 5.54 -4.42 16.23
C ILE A 111 5.50 -5.54 15.18
N ARG A 112 6.66 -6.10 14.80
CA ARG A 112 6.74 -7.21 13.83
C ARG A 112 5.96 -8.44 14.32
N ALA A 113 6.13 -8.82 15.57
CA ALA A 113 5.42 -9.93 16.18
C ALA A 113 3.90 -9.72 16.18
N LYS A 114 3.43 -8.51 16.52
CA LYS A 114 1.99 -8.21 16.48
C LYS A 114 1.43 -8.14 15.08
N ILE A 115 2.17 -7.60 14.11
CA ILE A 115 1.74 -7.62 12.71
C ILE A 115 1.52 -9.08 12.29
N SER A 116 2.47 -9.98 12.59
CA SER A 116 2.31 -11.42 12.30
C SER A 116 1.08 -12.03 12.99
N HIS A 117 0.82 -11.67 14.25
CA HIS A 117 -0.34 -12.16 15.00
C HIS A 117 -1.66 -11.69 14.36
N TYR A 118 -1.81 -10.40 14.10
CA TYR A 118 -3.04 -9.85 13.51
C TYR A 118 -3.26 -10.29 12.06
N ILE A 119 -2.19 -10.53 11.30
CA ILE A 119 -2.31 -11.13 9.96
C ILE A 119 -2.91 -12.53 10.07
N THR A 120 -2.48 -13.33 11.06
CA THR A 120 -3.01 -14.68 11.27
C THR A 120 -4.52 -14.64 11.55
N LEU A 121 -4.96 -13.77 12.46
CA LEU A 121 -6.38 -13.58 12.77
C LEU A 121 -7.19 -13.10 11.56
N MET A 122 -6.61 -12.21 10.75
CA MET A 122 -7.25 -11.72 9.53
C MET A 122 -7.41 -12.85 8.50
N VAL A 123 -6.39 -13.71 8.31
CA VAL A 123 -6.48 -14.87 7.41
C VAL A 123 -7.55 -15.85 7.90
N GLU A 124 -7.63 -16.11 9.21
CA GLU A 124 -8.71 -16.93 9.79
C GLU A 124 -10.10 -16.34 9.48
N GLY A 125 -10.28 -15.03 9.67
CA GLY A 125 -11.52 -14.33 9.32
C GLY A 125 -11.86 -14.40 7.83
N SER A 126 -10.86 -14.17 6.96
CA SER A 126 -11.00 -14.28 5.51
C SER A 126 -11.40 -15.68 5.06
N ASN A 127 -10.84 -16.72 5.67
CA ASN A 127 -11.17 -18.11 5.37
C ASN A 127 -12.62 -18.46 5.74
N ILE A 128 -13.14 -17.93 6.85
CA ILE A 128 -14.55 -18.10 7.22
C ILE A 128 -15.46 -17.46 6.17
N CYS A 129 -15.12 -16.26 5.68
CA CYS A 129 -15.87 -15.61 4.61
C CYS A 129 -15.81 -16.42 3.30
N ASP A 130 -14.66 -16.99 2.94
CA ASP A 130 -14.51 -17.79 1.71
C ASP A 130 -15.37 -19.06 1.76
N ILE A 131 -15.36 -19.77 2.89
CA ILE A 131 -16.25 -20.92 3.14
C ILE A 131 -17.72 -20.51 3.01
N GLY A 132 -18.09 -19.35 3.56
CA GLY A 132 -19.44 -18.81 3.43
C GLY A 132 -19.85 -18.56 1.98
N HIS A 133 -18.96 -18.03 1.14
CA HIS A 133 -19.25 -17.81 -0.28
C HIS A 133 -19.43 -19.13 -1.03
N ARG A 134 -18.58 -20.13 -0.76
CA ARG A 134 -18.71 -21.47 -1.33
C ARG A 134 -20.06 -22.10 -1.01
N ASP A 135 -20.46 -22.07 0.27
CA ASP A 135 -21.62 -22.82 0.74
C ASP A 135 -22.95 -22.13 0.41
N TRP A 136 -22.96 -20.78 0.40
CA TRP A 136 -24.20 -20.00 0.32
C TRP A 136 -24.34 -19.13 -0.93
N ALA A 137 -23.25 -18.87 -1.65
CA ALA A 137 -23.25 -17.96 -2.81
C ALA A 137 -22.42 -18.49 -4.01
N PRO A 138 -22.62 -19.73 -4.47
CA PRO A 138 -21.99 -20.20 -5.70
C PRO A 138 -22.48 -19.37 -6.90
N VAL A 139 -21.60 -19.17 -7.89
CA VAL A 139 -21.84 -18.28 -9.03
C VAL A 139 -21.69 -19.02 -10.37
N PRO A 140 -22.62 -19.94 -10.70
CA PRO A 140 -22.47 -20.84 -11.85
C PRO A 140 -22.32 -20.12 -13.19
N LEU A 141 -22.97 -18.95 -13.35
CA LEU A 141 -22.82 -18.14 -14.56
C LEU A 141 -21.40 -17.57 -14.71
N LEU A 142 -20.76 -17.13 -13.63
CA LEU A 142 -19.37 -16.69 -13.70
C LEU A 142 -18.46 -17.89 -13.95
N SER A 143 -18.71 -19.00 -13.27
CA SER A 143 -17.95 -20.25 -13.39
C SER A 143 -17.93 -20.78 -14.82
N SER A 144 -18.99 -20.58 -15.62
CA SER A 144 -19.01 -21.01 -17.03
C SER A 144 -18.08 -20.22 -17.95
N PHE A 145 -17.65 -19.02 -17.56
CA PHE A 145 -16.67 -18.20 -18.29
C PHE A 145 -15.24 -18.35 -17.78
N ILE A 146 -15.02 -19.23 -16.79
CA ILE A 146 -13.72 -19.41 -16.15
C ILE A 146 -13.20 -20.82 -16.49
N SER A 147 -11.99 -20.85 -17.02
CA SER A 147 -11.30 -22.07 -17.42
C SER A 147 -11.19 -23.04 -16.26
N ASP A 148 -11.31 -24.32 -16.58
CA ASP A 148 -11.23 -25.48 -15.70
C ASP A 148 -12.42 -25.67 -14.73
N CYS A 149 -13.29 -24.67 -14.53
CA CYS A 149 -14.48 -24.84 -13.67
C CYS A 149 -15.43 -25.91 -14.21
N LEU A 150 -15.75 -25.86 -15.50
CA LEU A 150 -16.63 -26.82 -16.16
C LEU A 150 -16.00 -28.23 -16.21
N GLU A 151 -14.72 -28.32 -16.56
CA GLU A 151 -14.00 -29.59 -16.63
C GLU A 151 -13.90 -30.28 -15.27
N LYS A 152 -13.69 -29.50 -14.19
CA LYS A 152 -13.66 -30.01 -12.82
C LYS A 152 -15.05 -30.27 -12.25
N GLY A 153 -16.11 -29.75 -12.89
CA GLY A 153 -17.46 -29.75 -12.34
C GLY A 153 -17.57 -29.01 -11.01
N ARG A 154 -16.78 -27.93 -10.83
CA ARG A 154 -16.70 -27.16 -9.58
C ARG A 154 -16.92 -25.68 -9.83
N ASP A 155 -17.66 -25.05 -8.93
CA ASP A 155 -17.82 -23.60 -8.94
C ASP A 155 -16.49 -22.89 -8.66
N ILE A 156 -16.34 -21.68 -9.18
CA ILE A 156 -15.19 -20.83 -8.94
C ILE A 156 -14.95 -20.57 -7.45
N THR A 157 -16.01 -20.44 -6.65
CA THR A 157 -15.93 -20.25 -5.19
C THR A 157 -15.41 -21.50 -4.45
N ASP A 158 -15.51 -22.68 -5.06
CA ASP A 158 -14.97 -23.94 -4.54
C ASP A 158 -13.62 -24.32 -5.19
N GLY A 159 -12.93 -23.34 -5.78
CA GLY A 159 -11.61 -23.55 -6.40
C GLY A 159 -11.67 -24.17 -7.80
N GLY A 160 -12.77 -24.00 -8.53
CA GLY A 160 -12.89 -24.44 -9.92
C GLY A 160 -11.86 -23.80 -10.85
N ALA A 161 -11.43 -22.56 -10.59
CA ALA A 161 -10.49 -21.84 -11.45
C ALA A 161 -9.12 -22.52 -11.53
N ARG A 162 -8.37 -22.24 -12.60
CA ARG A 162 -6.98 -22.69 -12.78
C ARG A 162 -6.07 -22.17 -11.69
N TYR A 163 -6.17 -20.87 -11.42
CA TYR A 163 -5.39 -20.17 -10.40
C TYR A 163 -6.33 -19.60 -9.35
N ASN A 164 -6.03 -19.83 -8.08
CA ASN A 164 -6.84 -19.34 -6.96
C ASN A 164 -5.93 -18.59 -5.99
N PHE A 165 -6.19 -17.30 -5.84
CA PHE A 165 -5.43 -16.39 -4.98
C PHE A 165 -6.38 -15.64 -4.04
N SER A 166 -5.80 -15.12 -2.95
CA SER A 166 -6.47 -14.18 -2.05
C SER A 166 -5.57 -12.97 -1.83
N GLY A 167 -6.10 -11.76 -2.00
CA GLY A 167 -5.34 -10.51 -1.95
C GLY A 167 -5.62 -9.68 -0.70
N VAL A 168 -4.61 -9.51 0.16
CA VAL A 168 -4.68 -8.63 1.34
C VAL A 168 -3.95 -7.33 1.08
N GLN A 169 -4.54 -6.20 1.48
CA GLN A 169 -3.98 -4.86 1.23
C GLN A 169 -3.36 -4.26 2.50
N GLY A 170 -2.05 -4.04 2.49
CA GLY A 170 -1.34 -3.31 3.55
C GLY A 170 -1.49 -1.79 3.42
N ILE A 171 -1.99 -1.13 4.47
CA ILE A 171 -2.22 0.32 4.50
C ILE A 171 -1.23 1.01 5.45
N GLY A 172 -0.64 2.12 4.99
CA GLY A 172 0.08 3.06 5.84
C GLY A 172 1.59 2.85 5.92
N ILE A 173 2.20 2.23 4.91
CA ILE A 173 3.64 1.90 4.91
C ILE A 173 4.53 3.14 5.03
N ALA A 174 4.28 4.17 4.21
CA ALA A 174 5.05 5.43 4.29
C ALA A 174 4.90 6.10 5.67
N ASN A 175 3.69 6.08 6.23
CA ASN A 175 3.46 6.62 7.57
C ASN A 175 4.19 5.82 8.64
N LEU A 176 4.19 4.49 8.55
CA LEU A 176 4.89 3.62 9.49
C LEU A 176 6.40 3.93 9.47
N SER A 177 7.00 4.00 8.27
CA SER A 177 8.41 4.35 8.10
C SER A 177 8.73 5.74 8.68
N ASP A 178 8.00 6.79 8.27
CA ASP A 178 8.19 8.15 8.79
C ASP A 178 8.05 8.22 10.32
N SER A 179 7.07 7.52 10.89
CA SER A 179 6.79 7.51 12.33
C SER A 179 7.87 6.77 13.10
N LEU A 180 8.32 5.61 12.62
CA LEU A 180 9.39 4.83 13.26
C LEU A 180 10.73 5.56 13.21
N HIS A 181 11.08 6.17 12.06
CA HIS A 181 12.30 6.95 11.92
C HIS A 181 12.34 8.14 12.88
N ALA A 182 11.26 8.92 12.94
CA ALA A 182 11.19 10.08 13.82
C ALA A 182 11.13 9.71 15.31
N LEU A 183 10.45 8.61 15.65
CA LEU A 183 10.40 8.08 17.02
C LEU A 183 11.79 7.62 17.46
N LYS A 184 12.52 6.88 16.61
CA LYS A 184 13.91 6.50 16.84
C LYS A 184 14.77 7.71 17.16
N GLY A 185 14.74 8.70 16.26
CA GLY A 185 15.59 9.86 16.40
C GLY A 185 15.21 10.79 17.55
N MET A 186 13.91 10.99 17.84
CA MET A 186 13.48 11.91 18.90
C MET A 186 13.65 11.34 20.32
N VAL A 187 13.34 10.06 20.50
CA VAL A 187 13.31 9.41 21.83
C VAL A 187 14.61 8.68 22.14
N PHE A 188 15.13 7.90 21.19
CA PHE A 188 16.24 6.98 21.45
C PHE A 188 17.62 7.58 21.11
N GLU A 189 17.72 8.37 20.03
CA GLU A 189 19.01 8.94 19.60
C GLU A 189 19.24 10.34 20.18
N GLN A 190 18.33 11.29 19.95
CA GLN A 190 18.47 12.68 20.39
C GLN A 190 18.00 12.89 21.84
N GLN A 191 17.24 11.94 22.40
CA GLN A 191 16.67 11.98 23.76
C GLN A 191 16.01 13.32 24.11
N ARG A 192 15.27 13.89 23.14
CA ARG A 192 14.62 15.21 23.29
C ARG A 192 13.29 15.14 24.03
N LEU A 193 12.68 13.96 24.02
CA LEU A 193 11.50 13.59 24.79
C LEU A 193 11.73 12.18 25.31
N SER A 194 11.22 11.88 26.50
CA SER A 194 11.02 10.50 26.91
C SER A 194 9.93 9.84 26.05
N PHE A 195 9.90 8.52 26.07
CA PHE A 195 8.86 7.76 25.38
C PHE A 195 7.45 8.16 25.83
N ASP A 196 7.25 8.28 27.15
CA ASP A 196 5.96 8.62 27.75
C ASP A 196 5.55 10.08 27.47
N GLU A 197 6.51 11.00 27.38
CA GLU A 197 6.25 12.38 26.96
C GLU A 197 5.78 12.43 25.51
N LEU A 198 6.45 11.71 24.59
CA LEU A 198 6.03 11.63 23.20
C LEU A 198 4.63 11.00 23.10
N LEU A 199 4.37 9.90 23.83
CA LEU A 199 3.08 9.24 23.85
C LEU A 199 1.97 10.17 24.38
N SER A 200 2.26 10.95 25.42
CA SER A 200 1.32 11.93 25.98
C SER A 200 0.98 13.03 24.97
N VAL A 201 1.98 13.54 24.24
CA VAL A 201 1.78 14.52 23.16
C VAL A 201 0.91 13.93 22.04
N LEU A 202 1.13 12.67 21.68
CA LEU A 202 0.33 11.95 20.68
C LEU A 202 -1.13 11.75 21.15
N LYS A 203 -1.34 11.33 22.40
CA LYS A 203 -2.68 11.18 23.02
C LYS A 203 -3.45 12.50 23.04
N ALA A 204 -2.76 13.60 23.32
CA ALA A 204 -3.32 14.95 23.28
C ALA A 204 -3.51 15.48 21.84
N ASN A 205 -3.19 14.70 20.82
CA ASN A 205 -3.24 15.10 19.41
C ASN A 205 -2.51 16.43 19.13
N PHE A 206 -1.35 16.62 19.78
CA PHE A 206 -0.55 17.85 19.68
C PHE A 206 -1.29 19.15 20.03
N ALA A 207 -2.40 19.08 20.78
CA ALA A 207 -3.25 20.25 21.06
C ALA A 207 -2.65 21.24 22.07
N THR A 208 -1.54 20.89 22.72
CA THR A 208 -0.82 21.79 23.64
C THR A 208 0.19 22.65 22.88
N PRO A 209 0.56 23.85 23.39
CA PRO A 209 1.59 24.69 22.77
C PRO A 209 2.93 23.96 22.58
N GLU A 210 3.30 23.10 23.51
CA GLU A 210 4.47 22.23 23.45
C GLU A 210 4.28 21.15 22.38
N GLY A 211 3.10 20.55 22.32
CA GLY A 211 2.72 19.59 21.29
C GLY A 211 2.81 20.16 19.89
N GLU A 212 2.39 21.40 19.66
CA GLU A 212 2.53 22.07 18.37
C GLU A 212 3.99 22.24 17.95
N LYS A 213 4.89 22.56 18.89
CA LYS A 213 6.35 22.65 18.64
C LYS A 213 6.93 21.27 18.29
N VAL A 214 6.54 20.23 19.03
CA VAL A 214 6.95 18.84 18.76
C VAL A 214 6.49 18.43 17.36
N ARG A 215 5.23 18.69 17.03
CA ARG A 215 4.65 18.43 15.70
C ARG A 215 5.42 19.14 14.58
N ALA A 216 5.69 20.44 14.76
CA ALA A 216 6.46 21.21 13.78
C ALA A 216 7.87 20.63 13.57
N ARG A 217 8.50 20.11 14.63
CA ARG A 217 9.80 19.43 14.54
C ARG A 217 9.69 18.08 13.83
N LEU A 218 8.72 17.24 14.17
CA LEU A 218 8.48 15.94 13.51
C LEU A 218 8.27 16.09 11.99
N ILE A 219 7.62 17.17 11.56
CA ILE A 219 7.35 17.45 10.14
C ILE A 219 8.59 17.97 9.42
N ASN A 220 9.36 18.87 10.04
CA ASN A 220 10.36 19.68 9.32
C ASN A 220 11.81 19.29 9.59
N ARG A 221 12.10 18.42 10.58
CA ARG A 221 13.48 18.10 11.01
C ARG A 221 13.86 16.64 10.86
N PHE A 222 12.92 15.79 10.45
CA PHE A 222 13.18 14.39 10.18
C PHE A 222 12.98 14.15 8.70
N GLU A 223 13.87 13.33 8.16
CA GLU A 223 13.77 12.83 6.80
C GLU A 223 12.49 12.01 6.62
N LYS A 224 12.05 11.88 5.37
CA LYS A 224 10.76 11.27 5.02
C LYS A 224 10.92 10.23 3.93
N TYR A 225 10.07 9.23 3.99
CA TYR A 225 9.97 8.17 2.98
C TYR A 225 9.78 8.77 1.58
N GLY A 226 10.48 8.21 0.60
CA GLY A 226 10.41 8.62 -0.80
C GLY A 226 11.25 9.85 -1.15
N ASN A 227 12.33 10.10 -0.40
CA ASN A 227 13.37 11.08 -0.76
C ASN A 227 14.73 10.41 -1.02
N ASP A 228 14.75 9.10 -1.28
CA ASP A 228 15.96 8.32 -1.60
C ASP A 228 16.95 8.31 -0.41
N ILE A 229 16.43 7.96 0.76
CA ILE A 229 17.19 7.94 2.01
C ILE A 229 17.06 6.55 2.60
N ASP A 230 18.11 5.74 2.40
CA ASP A 230 18.14 4.31 2.75
C ASP A 230 17.66 4.02 4.17
N GLU A 231 18.08 4.82 5.14
CA GLU A 231 17.71 4.64 6.56
C GLU A 231 16.22 4.84 6.83
N VAL A 232 15.49 5.58 5.99
CA VAL A 232 14.04 5.78 6.11
C VAL A 232 13.30 4.79 5.23
N ASP A 233 13.75 4.63 3.99
CA ASP A 233 13.09 3.81 2.98
C ASP A 233 13.15 2.31 3.36
N ASN A 234 14.27 1.83 3.89
CA ASN A 234 14.45 0.43 4.27
C ASN A 234 13.65 0.00 5.51
N ILE A 235 13.27 0.92 6.41
CA ILE A 235 12.43 0.59 7.59
C ILE A 235 11.16 -0.12 7.14
N SER A 236 10.55 0.38 6.06
CA SER A 236 9.31 -0.19 5.52
C SER A 236 9.51 -1.58 4.93
N ALA A 237 10.55 -1.75 4.11
CA ALA A 237 10.87 -3.00 3.45
C ALA A 237 11.19 -4.09 4.48
N GLU A 238 12.04 -3.79 5.46
CA GLU A 238 12.48 -4.74 6.47
C GLU A 238 11.37 -5.11 7.47
N THR A 239 10.47 -4.18 7.78
CA THR A 239 9.38 -4.44 8.73
C THR A 239 8.25 -5.23 8.10
N VAL A 240 7.92 -4.97 6.83
CA VAL A 240 6.73 -5.51 6.18
C VAL A 240 7.05 -6.71 5.29
N ALA A 241 8.13 -6.69 4.50
CA ALA A 241 8.40 -7.71 3.48
C ALA A 241 8.52 -9.16 4.04
N PRO A 242 9.22 -9.41 5.17
CA PRO A 242 9.31 -10.76 5.73
C PRO A 242 7.95 -11.32 6.17
N LEU A 243 7.06 -10.44 6.63
CA LEU A 243 5.73 -10.81 7.12
C LEU A 243 4.78 -11.15 5.97
N LEU A 244 4.90 -10.44 4.85
CA LEU A 244 4.16 -10.74 3.62
C LEU A 244 4.61 -12.06 2.97
N GLN A 245 5.89 -12.41 3.06
CA GLN A 245 6.37 -13.72 2.59
C GLN A 245 5.87 -14.88 3.46
N ARG A 246 5.73 -14.66 4.77
CA ARG A 246 5.24 -15.67 5.70
C ARG A 246 3.74 -15.92 5.55
N SER A 247 2.96 -14.87 5.30
CA SER A 247 1.51 -15.01 5.12
C SER A 247 1.17 -15.84 3.88
N GLY A 248 1.96 -15.74 2.80
CA GLY A 248 1.80 -16.56 1.59
C GLY A 248 2.01 -18.08 1.78
N LYS A 249 2.43 -18.52 2.97
CA LYS A 249 2.58 -19.95 3.32
C LYS A 249 1.41 -20.51 4.14
N ILE A 250 0.45 -19.68 4.53
CA ILE A 250 -0.71 -20.11 5.32
C ILE A 250 -1.69 -20.84 4.39
N PRO A 251 -2.06 -22.10 4.68
CA PRO A 251 -3.02 -22.83 3.85
C PRO A 251 -4.40 -22.17 3.90
N GLU A 252 -4.99 -21.91 2.75
CA GLU A 252 -6.36 -21.41 2.62
C GLU A 252 -7.31 -22.51 2.09
N PRO A 253 -8.62 -22.38 2.35
CA PRO A 253 -9.65 -23.18 1.70
C PRO A 253 -9.47 -23.18 0.18
N ALA A 254 -9.90 -24.27 -0.48
CA ALA A 254 -9.76 -24.45 -1.93
C ALA A 254 -8.31 -24.42 -2.49
N ARG A 255 -7.28 -24.65 -1.65
CA ARG A 255 -5.86 -24.63 -2.04
C ARG A 255 -5.38 -23.29 -2.61
N ARG A 256 -5.92 -22.17 -2.10
CA ARG A 256 -5.51 -20.84 -2.52
C ARG A 256 -4.12 -20.48 -2.01
N LEU A 257 -3.42 -19.63 -2.76
CA LEU A 257 -2.20 -18.97 -2.32
C LEU A 257 -2.52 -17.53 -1.92
N LEU A 258 -2.19 -17.17 -0.68
CA LEU A 258 -2.34 -15.80 -0.20
C LEU A 258 -1.28 -14.89 -0.84
N HIS A 259 -1.71 -13.72 -1.29
CA HIS A 259 -0.88 -12.67 -1.82
C HIS A 259 -1.10 -11.35 -1.06
N ALA A 260 0.00 -10.66 -0.81
CA ALA A 260 -0.03 -9.33 -0.23
C ALA A 260 0.10 -8.26 -1.31
N GLY A 261 -0.89 -7.40 -1.41
CA GLY A 261 -0.85 -6.15 -2.14
C GLY A 261 -0.57 -4.97 -1.22
N ILE A 262 -0.06 -3.88 -1.79
CA ILE A 262 0.03 -2.58 -1.13
C ILE A 262 -0.78 -1.62 -1.97
N VAL A 263 -1.94 -1.22 -1.48
CA VAL A 263 -2.81 -0.28 -2.17
C VAL A 263 -3.18 0.86 -1.24
N TYR A 264 -2.86 2.08 -1.69
CA TYR A 264 -3.27 3.32 -1.03
C TYR A 264 -4.67 3.71 -1.50
N ARG A 265 -5.71 2.95 -1.12
CA ARG A 265 -7.09 3.31 -1.44
C ARG A 265 -7.56 4.52 -0.61
N PHE A 266 -8.64 5.17 -1.05
CA PHE A 266 -9.36 6.22 -0.28
C PHE A 266 -9.78 5.79 1.15
N CYS A 267 -9.62 4.50 1.50
CA CYS A 267 -9.76 3.96 2.85
C CYS A 267 -8.83 4.61 3.90
N SER A 268 -7.81 5.35 3.48
CA SER A 268 -7.05 6.23 4.41
C SER A 268 -7.88 7.33 5.10
N ARG A 269 -9.13 7.56 4.69
CA ARG A 269 -10.09 8.47 5.37
C ARG A 269 -10.93 7.79 6.47
N PRO A 270 -11.66 6.68 6.21
CA PRO A 270 -12.49 6.02 7.24
C PRO A 270 -11.69 5.18 8.26
N VAL A 271 -10.46 4.74 7.93
CA VAL A 271 -9.59 3.95 8.83
C VAL A 271 -8.82 4.86 9.84
N GLY A 272 -9.32 6.08 10.05
CA GLY A 272 -8.76 7.08 10.95
C GLY A 272 -8.84 6.64 12.42
N ILE A 273 -7.66 6.41 13.00
CA ILE A 273 -7.46 5.94 14.37
C ILE A 273 -7.77 7.07 15.39
N GLY A 274 -8.28 6.80 16.60
CA GLY A 274 -8.45 7.83 17.65
C GLY A 274 -7.11 8.51 18.01
N GLY A 275 -7.08 9.84 18.21
CA GLY A 275 -5.83 10.64 18.34
C GLY A 275 -4.98 10.72 17.05
N TRP A 276 -5.08 9.71 16.18
CA TRP A 276 -4.35 9.51 14.95
C TRP A 276 -5.24 9.61 13.69
N ARG A 277 -6.44 10.21 13.79
CA ARG A 277 -7.31 10.62 12.67
C ARG A 277 -6.56 11.57 11.73
N ASP A 278 -5.45 12.05 12.25
CA ASP A 278 -4.58 13.06 11.73
C ASP A 278 -3.13 12.55 11.63
N ALA A 279 -2.84 11.26 11.38
CA ALA A 279 -1.47 10.86 10.97
C ALA A 279 -0.95 11.70 9.76
N ARG A 280 -1.87 12.26 8.96
CA ARG A 280 -1.59 13.30 7.96
C ARG A 280 -1.21 14.67 8.54
N ARG A 281 -1.72 15.05 9.71
CA ARG A 281 -1.25 16.22 10.47
C ARG A 281 -0.03 15.89 11.34
N SER A 282 0.13 14.69 11.86
CA SER A 282 1.17 14.29 12.82
C SER A 282 2.51 13.94 12.17
N PHE A 283 2.48 13.33 10.97
CA PHE A 283 3.70 12.84 10.31
C PHE A 283 3.83 13.21 8.84
N CYS A 284 2.74 13.28 8.07
CA CYS A 284 2.86 13.44 6.63
C CYS A 284 1.71 14.23 6.00
N ARG A 285 1.90 15.54 5.80
CA ARG A 285 0.96 16.37 5.00
C ARG A 285 1.07 16.11 3.49
N ARG A 286 2.03 15.30 3.02
CA ARG A 286 2.46 15.30 1.60
C ARG A 286 2.18 14.03 0.79
N THR A 287 1.57 12.98 1.34
CA THR A 287 1.32 11.74 0.58
C THR A 287 0.06 11.76 -0.28
N ALA A 288 -0.82 12.76 -0.14
CA ALA A 288 -1.99 12.91 -1.01
C ALA A 288 -2.31 14.38 -1.25
N GLY A 289 -1.69 14.98 -2.26
CA GLY A 289 -2.02 16.35 -2.70
C GLY A 289 -0.99 16.94 -3.65
N ARG A 290 -1.39 17.11 -4.92
CA ARG A 290 -0.75 17.85 -6.02
C ARG A 290 0.58 18.54 -5.67
N ARG A 291 1.72 17.93 -6.02
CA ARG A 291 2.97 18.68 -6.20
C ARG A 291 3.02 19.16 -7.64
N ARG A 292 3.03 20.48 -7.86
CA ARG A 292 3.53 21.06 -9.11
C ARG A 292 5.00 20.65 -9.21
N LEU A 293 5.38 19.96 -10.27
CA LEU A 293 6.78 19.86 -10.66
C LEU A 293 7.30 21.29 -10.85
N VAL A 294 8.18 21.73 -9.96
CA VAL A 294 9.06 22.87 -10.23
C VAL A 294 10.30 22.26 -10.84
N THR A 295 10.37 22.25 -12.16
CA THR A 295 11.61 21.92 -12.88
C THR A 295 12.58 23.09 -12.72
N HIS A 296 13.65 22.88 -11.97
CA HIS A 296 14.80 23.77 -11.99
C HIS A 296 15.57 23.54 -13.30
N ALA A 297 15.32 24.40 -14.30
CA ALA A 297 16.23 24.56 -15.42
C ALA A 297 17.40 25.46 -14.99
N GLY A 298 18.63 24.97 -15.20
CA GLY A 298 19.88 25.68 -14.92
C GLY A 298 20.08 26.95 -15.78
N PRO A 299 21.18 27.69 -15.54
CA PRO A 299 21.26 29.12 -15.85
C PRO A 299 21.57 29.38 -17.32
N GLY A 300 20.60 29.95 -18.04
CA GLY A 300 20.76 30.48 -19.39
C GLY A 300 20.22 31.91 -19.47
N ARG A 301 21.06 32.82 -19.95
CA ARG A 301 20.90 34.29 -19.94
C ARG A 301 19.65 34.82 -20.67
N THR A 302 19.01 35.80 -20.03
CA THR A 302 18.39 37.04 -20.56
C THR A 302 17.34 36.95 -21.68
N ARG A 303 16.11 37.41 -21.38
CA ARG A 303 15.66 38.79 -21.70
C ARG A 303 14.33 39.09 -21.01
N ALA A 304 14.25 40.29 -20.44
CA ALA A 304 13.05 40.89 -19.90
C ALA A 304 12.03 41.12 -21.00
N ASN A 305 10.75 40.86 -20.72
CA ASN A 305 9.67 41.66 -21.27
C ASN A 305 8.51 41.72 -20.28
N SER A 306 8.21 42.96 -19.93
CA SER A 306 7.05 43.48 -19.22
C SER A 306 5.73 43.06 -19.88
N GLY A 307 4.68 42.88 -19.07
CA GLY A 307 3.32 43.03 -19.57
C GLY A 307 2.23 42.21 -18.87
N THR A 308 1.48 42.93 -18.03
CA THR A 308 0.01 42.84 -17.83
C THR A 308 -0.64 41.65 -17.12
N GLU A 309 -1.11 41.97 -15.92
CA GLU A 309 -2.31 41.49 -15.24
C GLU A 309 -3.50 41.28 -16.19
N VAL A 310 -4.26 40.20 -16.01
CA VAL A 310 -5.75 40.25 -15.96
C VAL A 310 -6.25 39.13 -15.06
N SER A 311 -7.02 39.54 -14.06
CA SER A 311 -7.88 38.79 -13.16
C SER A 311 -9.11 38.17 -13.83
N GLN A 312 -9.44 36.93 -13.48
CA GLN A 312 -10.77 36.45 -13.08
C GLN A 312 -10.66 35.05 -12.47
#